data_AF-A0A1Y0ECA0-F1
#
_entry.id   AF-A0A1Y0ECA0-F1
#
_cell.length_a   1.000
_cell.length_b   1.000
_cell.length_c   1.000
_cell.angle_alpha   90.00
_cell.angle_beta   90.00
_cell.angle_gamma   90.00
#
_symmetry.space_group_name_H-M   'P 1'
#
loop_
_entity.id
_entity.type
_entity.pdbx_description
1 polymer ?
#
loop_
_entity_poly.entity_id
_entity_poly.type
_entity_poly.pdbx_seq_one_letter_code
_entity_poly.pdbx_strand_id
1 'polypeptide(L)'
;MRGLQLADLELAARAMLLLPAAERGAALGRVLQAAGQAAAHHAITGSAHPVHGTGTLMSALARLPIAPRPPVLTRDYLQSLAFVAITICDLGDDSFDIGAAPLSGLQRRPCTKDRCHAPAQTRPDRA
;
A
#
# COMPACT_ATOMS: atom_id res chain seq x y z
N MET A 1 -5.55 -6.60 11.34
CA MET A 1 -6.21 -6.61 10.01
C MET A 1 -5.89 -7.93 9.33
N ARG A 2 -6.78 -8.50 8.52
CA ARG A 2 -6.46 -9.69 7.70
C ARG A 2 -5.54 -9.31 6.54
N GLY A 3 -5.01 -10.30 5.81
CA GLY A 3 -3.99 -10.09 4.76
C GLY A 3 -4.28 -8.92 3.81
N LEU A 4 -3.22 -8.19 3.47
CA LEU A 4 -3.25 -7.02 2.60
C LEU A 4 -3.03 -7.42 1.14
N GLN A 5 -3.97 -7.09 0.28
CA GLN A 5 -3.88 -7.36 -1.16
C GLN A 5 -3.49 -6.09 -1.94
N LEU A 6 -2.90 -6.26 -3.12
CA LEU A 6 -2.60 -5.13 -4.01
C LEU A 6 -3.86 -4.32 -4.36
N ALA A 7 -5.00 -4.99 -4.50
CA ALA A 7 -6.28 -4.35 -4.73
C ALA A 7 -6.69 -3.43 -3.57
N ASP A 8 -6.31 -3.73 -2.33
CA ASP A 8 -6.57 -2.86 -1.19
C ASP A 8 -5.79 -1.55 -1.28
N LEU A 9 -4.51 -1.60 -1.70
CA LEU A 9 -3.70 -0.40 -1.92
C LEU A 9 -4.28 0.48 -3.02
N GLU A 10 -4.71 -0.12 -4.13
CA GLU A 10 -5.38 0.59 -5.23
C GLU A 10 -6.66 1.27 -4.74
N LEU A 11 -7.49 0.53 -4.00
CA LEU A 11 -8.78 1.02 -3.51
C LEU A 11 -8.60 2.15 -2.48
N ALA A 12 -7.68 1.96 -1.53
CA ALA A 12 -7.33 2.97 -0.53
C ALA A 12 -6.79 4.24 -1.20
N ALA A 13 -5.89 4.11 -2.17
CA ALA A 13 -5.33 5.26 -2.89
C ALA A 13 -6.43 6.07 -3.59
N ARG A 14 -7.42 5.40 -4.19
CA ARG A 14 -8.57 6.05 -4.84
C ARG A 14 -9.54 6.69 -3.86
N ALA A 15 -9.74 6.09 -2.69
CA ALA A 15 -10.54 6.70 -1.62
C ALA A 15 -9.84 7.96 -1.07
N MET A 16 -8.54 7.88 -0.79
CA MET A 16 -7.75 9.00 -0.26
C MET A 16 -7.59 10.13 -1.28
N LEU A 17 -7.63 9.83 -2.58
CA LEU A 17 -7.53 10.84 -3.64
C LEU A 17 -8.67 11.87 -3.59
N LEU A 18 -9.85 11.47 -3.11
CA LEU A 18 -11.00 12.36 -2.94
C LEU A 18 -10.92 13.28 -1.72
N LEU A 19 -9.92 13.08 -0.86
CA LEU A 19 -9.74 13.86 0.36
C LEU A 19 -8.62 14.90 0.20
N PRO A 20 -8.76 16.08 0.84
CA PRO A 20 -7.65 17.01 1.04
C PRO A 20 -6.47 16.32 1.71
N ALA A 21 -5.24 16.67 1.32
CA ALA A 21 -4.03 16.02 1.81
C ALA A 21 -3.93 16.00 3.36
N ALA A 22 -4.39 17.06 4.02
CA ALA A 22 -4.39 17.18 5.48
C ALA A 22 -5.31 16.17 6.19
N GLU A 23 -6.34 15.65 5.52
CA GLU A 23 -7.34 14.76 6.11
C GLU A 23 -7.02 13.27 5.90
N ARG A 24 -6.18 12.95 4.91
CA ARG A 24 -5.89 11.57 4.48
C ARG A 24 -5.35 10.70 5.60
N GLY A 25 -4.44 11.23 6.44
CA GLY A 25 -3.87 10.49 7.58
C GLY A 25 -4.93 10.07 8.59
N ALA A 26 -5.75 11.02 9.03
CA ALA A 26 -6.82 10.73 9.97
C ALA A 26 -7.87 9.77 9.38
N ALA A 27 -8.20 9.92 8.09
CA ALA A 27 -9.16 9.04 7.41
C ALA A 27 -8.62 7.61 7.27
N LEU A 28 -7.39 7.45 6.78
CA LEU A 28 -6.76 6.14 6.62
C LEU A 28 -6.56 5.45 7.98
N GLY A 29 -6.16 6.19 9.01
CA GLY A 29 -6.05 5.68 10.38
C GLY A 29 -7.36 5.08 10.89
N ARG A 30 -8.50 5.76 10.69
CA ARG A 30 -9.82 5.23 11.07
C ARG A 30 -10.19 3.96 10.32
N VAL A 31 -9.89 3.91 9.01
CA VAL A 31 -10.15 2.72 8.19
C VAL A 31 -9.33 1.52 8.68
N LEU A 32 -8.04 1.72 8.97
CA LEU A 32 -7.15 0.68 9.46
C LEU A 32 -7.58 0.19 10.86
N GLN A 33 -7.99 1.11 11.75
CA GLN A 33 -8.57 0.76 13.04
C GLN A 33 -9.85 -0.07 12.91
N ALA A 34 -10.77 0.32 12.03
CA ALA A 34 -11.99 -0.44 11.76
C ALA A 34 -11.70 -1.85 11.22
N ALA A 35 -10.76 -1.96 10.28
CA ALA A 35 -10.32 -3.26 9.76
C ALA A 35 -9.63 -4.11 10.84
N GLY A 36 -8.88 -3.49 11.74
CA GLY A 36 -8.29 -4.13 12.92
C GLY A 36 -9.34 -4.70 13.88
N GLN A 37 -10.32 -3.88 14.26
CA GLN A 37 -11.43 -4.29 15.13
C GLN A 37 -12.26 -5.43 14.52
N ALA A 38 -12.54 -5.35 13.22
CA ALA A 38 -13.26 -6.43 12.52
C ALA A 38 -12.46 -7.73 12.47
N ALA A 39 -11.15 -7.66 12.25
CA ALA A 39 -10.29 -8.84 12.27
C ALA A 39 -10.25 -9.47 13.66
N ALA A 40 -10.16 -8.67 14.73
CA ALA A 40 -10.21 -9.17 16.11
C ALA A 40 -11.56 -9.84 16.43
N HIS A 41 -12.68 -9.22 16.03
CA HIS A 41 -14.00 -9.83 16.18
C HIS A 41 -14.12 -11.16 15.45
N HIS A 42 -13.67 -11.22 14.19
CA HIS A 42 -13.68 -12.46 13.42
C HIS A 42 -12.78 -13.54 14.05
N ALA A 43 -11.62 -13.17 14.59
CA ALA A 43 -10.74 -14.12 15.28
C ALA A 43 -11.40 -14.74 16.52
N ILE A 44 -12.22 -13.96 17.24
CA ILE A 44 -12.92 -14.41 18.46
C ILE A 44 -14.19 -15.20 18.13
N THR A 45 -14.97 -14.74 17.15
CA THR A 45 -16.35 -15.22 16.91
C THR A 45 -16.49 -16.11 15.67
N GLY A 46 -15.48 -16.16 14.81
CA GLY A 46 -15.54 -16.79 13.49
C GLY A 46 -16.44 -16.06 12.48
N SER A 47 -17.05 -14.93 12.86
CA SER A 47 -18.03 -14.20 12.05
C SER A 47 -17.59 -12.77 11.74
N ALA A 48 -18.11 -12.20 10.65
CA ALA A 48 -17.85 -10.81 10.29
C ALA A 48 -18.37 -9.83 11.37
N HIS A 49 -17.65 -8.73 11.59
CA HIS A 49 -18.09 -7.66 12.48
C HIS A 49 -19.32 -6.95 11.90
N PRO A 50 -20.39 -6.72 12.68
CA PRO A 50 -21.66 -6.19 12.17
C PRO A 50 -21.52 -4.81 11.49
N VAL A 51 -20.57 -3.98 11.96
CA VAL A 51 -20.33 -2.64 11.41
C VAL A 51 -19.15 -2.58 10.44
N HIS A 52 -18.11 -3.37 10.67
CA HIS A 52 -16.79 -3.19 10.04
C HIS A 52 -16.46 -4.34 9.07
N GLY A 53 -17.35 -5.33 8.96
CA GLY A 53 -17.29 -6.42 8.01
C GLY A 53 -16.21 -7.45 8.33
N THR A 54 -15.51 -7.92 7.31
CA THR A 54 -14.73 -9.17 7.39
C THR A 54 -13.31 -9.03 7.97
N GLY A 55 -12.89 -7.80 8.31
CA GLY A 55 -11.55 -7.53 8.82
C GLY A 55 -10.49 -7.30 7.73
N THR A 56 -10.90 -7.17 6.47
CA THR A 56 -10.04 -6.74 5.36
C THR A 56 -10.10 -5.22 5.18
N LEU A 57 -9.05 -4.65 4.57
CA LEU A 57 -9.01 -3.23 4.25
C LEU A 57 -10.12 -2.85 3.25
N MET A 58 -10.35 -3.66 2.21
CA MET A 58 -11.46 -3.50 1.29
C MET A 58 -12.83 -3.39 1.99
N SER A 59 -13.10 -4.25 2.98
CA SER A 59 -14.37 -4.22 3.72
C SER A 59 -14.53 -2.92 4.54
N ALA A 60 -13.44 -2.39 5.08
CA ALA A 60 -13.45 -1.12 5.82
C ALA A 60 -13.60 0.09 4.88
N LEU A 61 -13.03 0.02 3.67
CA LEU A 61 -13.14 1.06 2.64
C LEU A 61 -14.51 1.11 1.96
N ALA A 62 -15.29 0.03 2.00
CA ALA A 62 -16.56 -0.09 1.27
C ALA A 62 -17.60 1.01 1.60
N ARG A 63 -17.44 1.72 2.73
CA ARG A 63 -18.31 2.81 3.16
C ARG A 63 -17.83 4.20 2.71
N LEU A 64 -16.65 4.30 2.10
CA LEU A 64 -16.09 5.56 1.62
C LEU A 64 -16.44 5.78 0.15
N PRO A 65 -16.61 7.05 -0.29
CA PRO A 65 -16.54 7.37 -1.71
C PRO A 65 -15.18 6.96 -2.29
N ILE A 66 -15.20 6.38 -3.49
CA ILE A 66 -13.99 5.89 -4.16
C ILE A 66 -13.91 6.54 -5.53
N ALA A 67 -12.81 7.24 -5.80
CA ALA A 67 -12.59 7.83 -7.12
C ALA A 67 -12.66 6.74 -8.21
N PRO A 68 -13.11 7.05 -9.45
CA PRO A 68 -12.99 6.13 -10.57
C PRO A 68 -11.54 5.65 -10.76
N ARG A 69 -11.36 4.46 -11.32
CA ARG A 69 -10.02 3.98 -11.65
C ARG A 69 -9.44 4.89 -12.76
N PRO A 70 -8.25 5.48 -12.57
CA PRO A 70 -7.69 6.35 -13.58
C PRO A 70 -7.26 5.52 -14.81
N PRO A 71 -7.51 5.99 -16.04
CA PRO A 71 -7.06 5.29 -17.26
C PRO A 71 -5.53 5.37 -17.44
N VAL A 72 -4.91 6.40 -16.87
CA VAL A 72 -3.45 6.62 -16.85
C VAL A 72 -3.04 7.09 -15.46
N LEU A 73 -1.89 6.63 -14.97
CA LEU A 73 -1.40 7.01 -13.65
C LEU A 73 -1.01 8.49 -13.61
N THR A 74 -1.69 9.26 -12.76
CA THR A 74 -1.39 10.67 -12.53
C THR A 74 -0.43 10.84 -11.35
N ARG A 75 0.22 12.02 -11.26
CA ARG A 75 1.07 12.36 -10.12
C ARG A 75 0.31 12.27 -8.79
N ASP A 76 -0.91 12.78 -8.73
CA ASP A 76 -1.72 12.77 -7.51
C ASP A 76 -2.11 11.36 -7.09
N TYR A 77 -2.41 10.49 -8.06
CA TYR A 77 -2.67 9.08 -7.80
C TYR A 77 -1.42 8.38 -7.26
N LEU A 78 -0.25 8.58 -7.88
CA LEU A 78 1.02 8.00 -7.43
C LEU A 78 1.39 8.49 -6.03
N GLN A 79 1.16 9.77 -5.72
CA GLN A 79 1.34 10.32 -4.38
C GLN A 79 0.38 9.70 -3.37
N SER A 80 -0.90 9.52 -3.74
CA SER A 80 -1.88 8.86 -2.90
C SER A 80 -1.51 7.40 -2.62
N LEU A 81 -1.06 6.67 -3.65
CA LEU A 81 -0.61 5.29 -3.53
C LEU A 81 0.62 5.17 -2.63
N ALA A 82 1.63 6.03 -2.83
CA ALA A 82 2.81 6.09 -1.99
C ALA A 82 2.46 6.42 -0.55
N PHE A 83 1.57 7.40 -0.34
CA PHE A 83 1.09 7.77 0.99
C PHE A 83 0.43 6.60 1.72
N VAL A 84 -0.46 5.87 1.06
CA VAL A 84 -1.13 4.69 1.64
C VAL A 84 -0.10 3.62 2.00
N ALA A 85 0.78 3.27 1.06
CA ALA A 85 1.78 2.22 1.28
C ALA A 85 2.71 2.55 2.44
N ILE A 86 3.25 3.78 2.48
CA ILE A 86 4.12 4.24 3.56
C ILE A 86 3.38 4.22 4.90
N THR A 87 2.15 4.77 4.95
CA THR A 87 1.37 4.81 6.19
C THR A 87 1.07 3.41 6.74
N ILE A 88 0.77 2.45 5.86
CA ILE A 88 0.54 1.05 6.28
C ILE A 88 1.83 0.41 6.77
N CYS A 89 2.98 0.66 6.10
CA CYS A 89 4.28 0.19 6.57
C CYS A 89 4.65 0.76 7.94
N ASP A 90 4.41 2.05 8.17
CA ASP A 90 4.74 2.71 9.45
C ASP A 90 3.86 2.22 10.62
N LEU A 91 2.66 1.70 10.32
CA LEU A 91 1.72 1.15 11.31
C LEU A 91 1.84 -0.36 11.49
N GLY A 92 2.54 -1.05 10.60
CA GLY A 92 2.68 -2.50 10.61
C GLY A 92 3.84 -2.97 11.46
N ASP A 93 3.57 -3.73 12.52
CA ASP A 93 4.48 -4.80 12.93
C ASP A 93 4.51 -5.87 11.82
N ASP A 94 5.66 -6.52 11.58
CA ASP A 94 6.01 -7.44 10.47
C ASP A 94 5.07 -8.66 10.23
N SER A 95 3.89 -8.67 10.84
CA SER A 95 2.82 -9.66 10.75
C SER A 95 2.02 -9.67 9.43
N PHE A 96 2.30 -8.76 8.50
CA PHE A 96 1.76 -8.88 7.15
C PHE A 96 2.45 -10.08 6.51
N ASP A 97 1.75 -11.21 6.44
CA ASP A 97 2.19 -12.40 5.70
C ASP A 97 2.17 -12.10 4.20
N ILE A 98 3.13 -11.27 3.76
CA ILE A 98 3.53 -11.11 2.37
C ILE A 98 4.30 -12.39 2.08
N GLY A 99 3.55 -13.46 1.77
CA GLY A 99 4.03 -14.85 1.70
C GLY A 99 5.54 -14.96 1.45
N ALA A 100 6.24 -15.53 2.44
CA ALA A 100 7.68 -15.48 2.72
C ALA A 100 8.66 -15.65 1.52
N ALA A 101 8.64 -14.74 0.57
CA ALA A 101 9.74 -14.50 -0.35
C ALA A 101 10.47 -13.25 0.17
N PRO A 102 11.60 -13.41 0.88
CA PRO A 102 12.29 -12.26 1.44
C PRO A 102 12.74 -11.34 0.30
N LEU A 103 12.24 -10.11 0.32
CA LEU A 103 12.67 -9.00 -0.54
C LEU A 103 14.13 -8.56 -0.26
N SER A 104 14.91 -9.36 0.48
CA SER A 104 16.34 -9.14 0.77
C SER A 104 17.19 -8.93 -0.49
N GLY A 105 16.71 -9.31 -1.67
CA GLY A 105 17.36 -9.03 -2.97
C GLY A 105 17.14 -7.62 -3.53
N LEU A 106 16.22 -6.83 -2.98
CA LEU A 106 15.85 -5.49 -3.45
C LEU A 106 16.33 -4.38 -2.50
N GLN A 107 17.52 -4.55 -1.90
CA GLN A 107 18.16 -3.45 -1.19
C GLN A 107 18.31 -2.24 -2.13
N ARG A 108 17.75 -1.10 -1.74
CA ARG A 108 18.04 0.19 -2.36
C ARG A 108 19.55 0.38 -2.29
N ARG A 109 20.25 0.27 -3.41
CA ARG A 109 21.66 0.66 -3.46
C ARG A 109 21.69 2.15 -3.08
N PRO A 110 22.38 2.56 -2.00
CA PRO A 110 22.59 3.97 -1.76
C PRO A 110 23.27 4.55 -3.00
N CYS A 111 22.70 5.62 -3.55
CA CYS A 111 23.27 6.33 -4.68
C CYS A 111 24.56 6.99 -4.19
N THR A 112 25.68 6.28 -4.30
CA THR A 112 27.00 6.87 -4.10
C THR A 112 27.36 7.63 -5.38
N LYS A 113 27.77 8.90 -5.23
CA LYS A 113 28.04 9.88 -6.29
C LYS A 113 29.08 9.42 -7.33
N ASP A 114 29.78 8.31 -7.11
CA ASP A 114 30.93 7.89 -7.92
C ASP A 114 30.58 7.11 -9.20
N ARG A 115 29.30 6.82 -9.49
CA ARG A 115 28.91 6.11 -10.73
C ARG A 115 28.65 6.99 -11.95
N CYS A 116 28.77 8.31 -11.83
CA CYS A 116 28.55 9.20 -12.99
C CYS A 116 29.68 9.19 -14.02
N HIS A 117 30.83 8.55 -13.76
CA HIS A 117 31.96 8.51 -14.72
C HIS A 117 32.51 7.08 -14.88
N ALA A 118 31.93 6.31 -15.81
CA ALA A 118 32.64 5.21 -16.45
C ALA A 118 32.36 5.27 -17.96
N PRO A 119 33.40 5.32 -18.82
CA PRO A 119 33.21 5.46 -20.27
C PRO A 119 32.66 4.17 -20.89
N ALA A 120 31.87 4.35 -21.94
CA ALA A 120 31.27 3.28 -22.74
C ALA A 120 32.36 2.31 -23.25
N GLN A 121 32.28 1.04 -22.84
CA GLN A 121 33.13 -0.01 -23.39
C GLN A 121 32.60 -0.42 -24.77
N THR A 122 33.43 -0.21 -25.78
CA THR A 122 33.27 -0.60 -27.18
C THR A 122 33.12 -2.12 -27.35
N ARG A 123 32.12 -2.54 -28.12
CA ARG A 123 31.93 -3.93 -28.58
C ARG A 123 33.03 -4.30 -29.59
N PRO A 124 33.60 -5.53 -29.55
CA PRO A 124 34.44 -6.00 -30.64
C PRO A 124 33.60 -6.54 -31.81
N ASP A 125 34.00 -6.16 -33.02
CA ASP A 125 33.47 -6.64 -34.29
C ASP A 125 33.70 -8.15 -34.45
N ARG A 126 32.67 -8.85 -34.94
CA ARG A 126 32.76 -10.24 -35.41
C ARG A 126 33.32 -10.24 -36.82
N ALA A 127 34.47 -10.88 -37.00
CA ALA A 127 34.95 -11.38 -38.29
C ALA A 127 34.21 -12.67 -38.68
#